data_AF-A0A965B8P4-F1
#
_entry.id   AF-A0A965B8P4-F1
#
_cell.length_a   1.000
_cell.length_b   1.000
_cell.length_c   1.000
_cell.angle_alpha   90.00
_cell.angle_beta   90.00
_cell.angle_gamma   90.00
#
_symmetry.space_group_name_H-M   'P 1'
#
loop_
_entity.id
_entity.type
_entity.pdbx_description
1 polymer ?
#
loop_
_entity_poly.entity_id
_entity_poly.type
_entity_poly.pdbx_seq_one_letter_code
_entity_poly.pdbx_strand_id
1 'polypeptide(L)' 'MRRCGSAAPALPANASPERIAREIKKLEAEMFKHARNLEFEQAAALRDQLGQLRQRELGLA' A
#
# COMPACT_ATOMS: atom_id res chain seq x y z
N MET A 1 -13.52 -11.73 -34.76
CA MET A 1 -13.66 -10.40 -34.10
C MET A 1 -14.80 -10.50 -33.10
N ARG A 2 -14.70 -10.13 -31.82
CA ARG A 2 -14.00 -9.01 -31.17
C ARG A 2 -13.46 -9.46 -29.81
N ARG A 3 -12.21 -9.09 -29.51
CA ARG A 3 -11.67 -9.13 -28.15
C ARG A 3 -12.47 -8.12 -27.32
N CYS A 4 -13.24 -8.58 -26.35
CA CYS A 4 -13.75 -7.70 -25.30
C CYS A 4 -12.58 -7.41 -24.36
N GLY A 5 -11.83 -6.37 -24.69
CA GLY A 5 -10.89 -5.73 -23.79
C GLY A 5 -11.58 -4.61 -23.02
N SER A 6 -11.27 -4.56 -21.72
CA SER A 6 -11.10 -3.35 -20.92
C SER A 6 -12.30 -2.45 -20.64
N ALA A 7 -12.79 -2.50 -19.41
CA ALA A 7 -13.25 -1.30 -18.69
C ALA A 7 -13.03 -1.49 -17.19
N ALA A 8 -12.34 -0.52 -16.60
CA ALA A 8 -11.78 -0.45 -15.25
C ALA A 8 -12.65 -1.01 -14.11
N PRO A 9 -12.07 -1.63 -13.06
CA PRO A 9 -12.81 -1.75 -11.82
C PRO A 9 -13.03 -0.34 -11.26
N ALA A 10 -14.30 0.06 -11.30
CA ALA A 10 -14.85 1.23 -10.66
C ALA A 10 -14.33 1.35 -9.22
N LEU A 11 -13.98 2.58 -8.82
CA LEU A 11 -13.68 2.90 -7.44
C LEU A 11 -14.88 2.51 -6.56
N PRO A 12 -14.70 1.74 -5.48
CA PRO A 12 -15.66 1.76 -4.40
C PRO A 12 -15.27 2.87 -3.42
N ALA A 13 -16.22 3.78 -3.22
CA ALA A 13 -16.21 4.90 -2.27
C ALA A 13 -16.32 4.45 -0.80
N ASN A 14 -15.72 3.31 -0.47
CA ASN A 14 -15.49 2.85 0.89
C ASN A 14 -13.98 2.60 0.97
N ALA A 15 -13.28 3.20 1.93
CA ALA A 15 -11.91 2.83 2.25
C ALA A 15 -11.94 1.40 2.81
N SER A 16 -12.18 0.41 1.94
CA SER A 16 -12.22 -0.99 2.30
C SER A 16 -10.83 -1.37 2.79
N PRO A 17 -10.73 -2.20 3.82
CA PRO A 17 -9.44 -2.68 4.33
C PRO A 17 -8.56 -3.26 3.21
N GLU A 18 -9.19 -3.83 2.18
CA GLU A 18 -8.51 -4.29 0.96
C GLU A 18 -7.63 -3.24 0.25
N ARG A 19 -8.01 -1.95 0.28
CA ARG A 19 -7.21 -0.86 -0.32
C ARG A 19 -6.00 -0.52 0.52
N ILE A 20 -6.19 -0.39 1.83
CA ILE A 20 -5.08 -0.08 2.74
C ILE A 20 -4.11 -1.27 2.81
N ALA A 21 -4.59 -2.52 2.80
CA ALA A 21 -3.75 -3.70 2.67
C ALA A 21 -2.89 -3.69 1.39
N ARG A 22 -3.42 -3.20 0.26
CA ARG A 22 -2.65 -3.02 -0.98
C ARG A 22 -1.61 -1.90 -0.85
N GLU A 23 -1.97 -0.78 -0.22
CA GLU A 23 -1.06 0.32 0.04
C GLU A 23 0.09 -0.10 0.98
N ILE A 24 -0.20 -0.87 2.03
CA ILE A 24 0.77 -1.49 2.95
C ILE A 24 1.78 -2.34 2.16
N LYS A 25 1.31 -3.23 1.27
CA LYS A 25 2.21 -4.04 0.44
C LYS A 25 3.10 -3.20 -0.48
N LYS A 26 2.58 -2.10 -1.03
CA LYS A 26 3.39 -1.17 -1.84
C LYS A 26 4.47 -0.49 -1.00
N LEU A 27 4.10 0.04 0.17
CA LEU A 27 5.05 0.72 1.06
C LEU A 27 6.10 -0.25 1.60
N GLU A 28 5.73 -1.51 1.86
CA GLU A 28 6.66 -2.57 2.25
C GLU A 28 7.68 -2.85 1.14
N ALA A 29 7.23 -2.96 -0.12
CA ALA A 29 8.12 -3.14 -1.26
C ALA A 29 9.09 -1.96 -1.44
N GLU A 30 8.61 -0.72 -1.32
CA GLU A 30 9.47 0.47 -1.39
C GLU A 30 10.43 0.53 -0.20
N MET A 31 10.00 0.19 1.02
CA MET A 31 10.88 0.10 2.20
C MET A 31 12.03 -0.88 1.96
N PHE A 32 11.74 -2.06 1.40
CA PHE A 32 12.77 -3.05 1.04
C PHE A 32 13.71 -2.54 -0.05
N LYS A 33 13.21 -1.76 -1.01
CA LYS A 33 14.03 -1.14 -2.06
C LYS A 33 14.97 -0.09 -1.47
N HIS A 34 14.49 0.79 -0.59
CA HIS A 34 15.35 1.75 0.11
C HIS A 34 16.36 1.06 1.03
N ALA A 35 15.96 -0.01 1.72
CA ALA A 35 16.89 -0.82 2.52
C ALA A 35 18.01 -1.44 1.67
N ARG A 36 17.71 -1.91 0.44
CA ARG A 36 18.72 -2.40 -0.51
C ARG A 36 19.63 -1.30 -1.04
N ASN A 37 19.09 -0.09 -1.20
CA ASN A 37 19.85 1.09 -1.63
C ASN A 37 20.63 1.76 -0.50
N LEU A 38 20.63 1.19 0.72
CA LEU A 38 21.24 1.77 1.94
C LEU A 38 20.62 3.12 2.36
N GLU A 39 19.40 3.40 1.92
CA GLU A 39 18.63 4.59 2.27
C GLU A 39 17.79 4.36 3.53
N PHE A 40 18.49 4.19 4.66
CA PHE A 40 17.87 3.83 5.94
C PHE A 40 16.92 4.89 6.49
N GLU A 41 17.16 6.17 6.22
CA GLU A 41 16.29 7.27 6.65
C GLU A 41 14.91 7.17 6.00
N GLN A 42 14.87 6.89 4.70
CA GLN A 42 13.63 6.71 3.93
C GLN A 42 12.94 5.39 4.29
N ALA A 43 13.71 4.32 4.48
CA ALA A 43 13.18 3.05 4.95
C ALA A 43 12.53 3.17 6.35
N ALA A 44 13.13 3.95 7.26
CA ALA A 44 12.56 4.22 8.58
C ALA A 44 11.24 5.00 8.49
N ALA A 45 11.18 6.06 7.66
CA ALA A 45 9.96 6.81 7.42
C ALA A 45 8.82 5.93 6.87
N LEU A 46 9.14 5.05 5.91
CA LEU A 46 8.17 4.11 5.33
C LEU A 46 7.68 3.08 6.35
N ARG A 47 8.55 2.62 7.26
CA ARG A 47 8.17 1.73 8.37
C ARG A 47 7.18 2.40 9.32
N ASP A 48 7.40 3.66 9.67
CA ASP A 48 6.47 4.42 10.51
C ASP A 48 5.10 4.59 9.83
N GLN A 49 5.09 4.93 8.53
CA GLN A 49 3.86 5.00 7.74
C GLN A 49 3.13 3.65 7.66
N LEU A 50 3.87 2.56 7.50
CA LEU A 50 3.36 1.19 7.56
C LEU A 50 2.67 0.90 8.90
N GLY A 51 3.28 1.29 10.01
CA GLY A 51 2.72 1.13 11.35
C GLY A 51 1.38 1.85 11.49
N GLN A 52 1.32 3.12 11.09
CA GLN A 52 0.09 3.92 11.15
C GLN A 52 -1.03 3.33 10.29
N LEU A 53 -0.71 2.85 9.09
CA LEU A 53 -1.69 2.20 8.22
C LEU A 53 -2.15 0.86 8.78
N ARG A 54 -1.26 0.07 9.38
CA ARG A 54 -1.61 -1.18 10.07
C ARG A 54 -2.56 -0.93 11.24
N GLN A 55 -2.33 0.12 12.01
CA GLN A 55 -3.22 0.51 13.12
C GLN A 55 -4.60 0.94 12.61
N ARG A 56 -4.66 1.71 11.53
CA ARG A 56 -5.93 2.08 10.87
C ARG A 56 -6.68 0.88 10.31
N GLU A 57 -5.97 -0.09 9.73
CA GLU A 57 -6.55 -1.37 9.27
C GLU A 57 -7.16 -2.19 10.39
N LEU A 58 -6.46 -2.26 11.51
CA LEU A 58 -6.89 -3.02 12.68
C LEU A 58 -7.98 -2.29 13.50
N GLY A 59 -8.35 -1.06 13.12
CA GLY A 59 -9.30 -0.24 13.87
C GLY A 59 -8.82 0.10 15.28
N LEU A 60 -7.50 0.10 15.52
CA LEU A 60 -6.88 0.41 16.81
C LEU A 60 -6.72 1.93 17.05
N ALA A 61 -7.63 2.73 16.50
CA ALA A 61 -7.66 4.19 16.64
C ALA A 61 -8.86 4.64 17.49
#